data_AF-A0A7M3MBN4-F1
#
_entry.id   AF-A0A7M3MBN4-F1
#
_cell.length_a   1.000
_cell.length_b   1.000
_cell.length_c   1.000
_cell.angle_alpha   90.00
_cell.angle_beta   90.00
_cell.angle_gamma   90.00
#
_symmetry.space_group_name_H-M   'P 1'
#
loop_
_entity.id
_entity.type
_entity.pdbx_description
1 polymer ?
#
loop_
_entity_poly.entity_id
_entity_poly.type
_entity_poly.pdbx_seq_one_letter_code
_entity_poly.pdbx_strand_id
1 'polypeptide(L)'
;MHDSLRSLPTKDLRKLVEEIQSTPGVDYSGRYGAVCPVCGAERCRVTATGPWIGSCRERFHRCRTCGLRFKSVETDHVGEGSA
;
A
#
# COMPACT_ATOMS: atom_id res chain seq x y z
N MET A 1 16.77 17.65 -16.88
CA MET A 1 17.75 16.75 -16.23
C MET A 1 17.00 15.57 -15.60
N HIS A 2 16.67 14.53 -16.38
CA HIS A 2 16.11 13.30 -15.82
C HIS A 2 16.79 12.11 -16.50
N ASP A 3 18.03 11.83 -16.11
CA ASP A 3 18.76 10.64 -16.56
C ASP A 3 19.50 9.94 -15.40
N SER A 4 19.08 10.21 -14.16
CA SER A 4 19.77 9.71 -12.96
C SER A 4 19.53 8.22 -12.68
N LEU A 5 18.55 7.60 -13.33
CA LEU A 5 18.23 6.18 -13.14
C LEU A 5 19.00 5.28 -14.11
N ARG A 6 19.43 5.79 -15.28
CA ARG A 6 20.13 4.99 -16.30
C ARG A 6 21.62 4.81 -16.00
N SER A 7 22.19 5.64 -15.13
CA SER A 7 23.58 5.55 -14.68
C SER A 7 23.78 4.66 -13.46
N LEU A 8 22.70 4.18 -12.83
CA LEU A 8 22.81 3.34 -11.64
C LEU A 8 23.32 1.94 -12.00
N PRO A 9 24.28 1.38 -11.25
CA PRO A 9 24.67 0.00 -11.39
C PRO A 9 23.47 -0.95 -11.22
N THR A 10 23.39 -1.99 -12.04
CA THR A 10 22.27 -2.94 -12.05
C THR A 10 21.99 -3.56 -10.67
N LYS A 11 23.01 -3.74 -9.83
CA LYS A 11 22.88 -4.24 -8.45
C LYS A 11 22.04 -3.32 -7.57
N ASP A 12 22.21 -2.01 -7.72
CA ASP A 12 21.57 -1.01 -6.88
C ASP A 12 20.11 -0.83 -7.33
N LEU A 13 19.88 -0.90 -8.65
CA LEU A 13 18.55 -1.00 -9.25
C LEU A 13 17.76 -2.22 -8.76
N ARG A 14 18.39 -3.41 -8.70
CA ARG A 14 17.75 -4.63 -8.18
C ARG A 14 17.37 -4.48 -6.71
N LYS A 15 18.28 -3.97 -5.89
CA LYS A 15 18.01 -3.75 -4.46
C LYS A 15 16.82 -2.81 -4.22
N LEU A 16 16.76 -1.71 -4.97
CA LEU A 16 15.62 -0.77 -4.94
C LEU A 16 14.29 -1.44 -5.32
N VAL A 17 14.30 -2.28 -6.35
CA VAL A 17 13.10 -3.02 -6.75
C VAL A 17 12.67 -4.02 -5.67
N GLU A 18 13.61 -4.74 -5.06
CA GLU A 18 13.32 -5.66 -3.95
C GLU A 18 12.76 -4.93 -2.72
N GLU A 19 13.31 -3.79 -2.35
CA GLU A 19 12.79 -2.96 -1.25
C GLU A 19 11.35 -2.48 -1.54
N ILE A 20 11.07 -2.04 -2.78
CA ILE A 20 9.71 -1.64 -3.18
C ILE A 20 8.75 -2.84 -3.16
N GLN A 21 9.18 -4.00 -3.64
CA GLN A 21 8.35 -5.22 -3.69
C GLN A 21 8.13 -5.85 -2.32
N SER A 22 9.07 -5.71 -1.40
CA SER A 22 8.96 -6.18 -0.01
C SER A 22 8.21 -5.23 0.91
N THR A 23 7.76 -4.08 0.40
CA THR A 23 7.00 -3.10 1.19
C THR A 23 5.78 -3.78 1.82
N PRO A 24 5.65 -3.75 3.17
CA PRO A 24 4.59 -4.45 3.87
C PRO A 24 3.21 -3.92 3.46
N GLY A 25 2.19 -4.78 3.56
CA GLY A 25 0.81 -4.32 3.49
C GLY A 25 0.57 -3.27 4.57
N VAL A 26 -0.08 -2.17 4.22
CA VAL A 26 -0.36 -1.08 5.17
C VAL A 26 -1.72 -1.29 5.82
N ASP A 27 -1.96 -0.73 7.01
CA ASP A 27 -3.29 -0.76 7.60
C ASP A 27 -4.22 0.22 6.87
N TYR A 28 -5.47 -0.21 6.67
CA TYR A 28 -6.53 0.62 6.16
C TYR A 28 -7.35 1.22 7.30
N SER A 29 -7.43 2.55 7.36
CA SER A 29 -8.39 3.24 8.22
C SER A 29 -9.64 3.62 7.45
N GLY A 30 -10.84 3.28 7.95
CA GLY A 30 -12.10 3.78 7.37
C GLY A 30 -12.20 5.32 7.40
N ARG A 31 -11.59 5.97 8.40
CA ARG A 31 -11.58 7.44 8.54
C ARG A 31 -10.51 8.10 7.67
N TYR A 32 -9.29 7.55 7.66
CA TYR A 32 -8.12 8.19 7.06
C TYR A 32 -7.65 7.55 5.74
N GLY A 33 -8.27 6.45 5.31
CA GLY A 33 -7.86 5.67 4.15
C GLY A 33 -6.50 4.98 4.35
N ALA A 34 -5.90 4.54 3.25
CA ALA A 34 -4.54 4.00 3.26
C ALA A 34 -3.50 5.08 2.90
N VAL A 35 -2.34 5.02 3.54
CA VAL A 35 -1.18 5.88 3.23
C VAL A 35 -0.24 5.15 2.28
N CYS A 36 0.26 5.84 1.26
CA CYS A 36 1.24 5.27 0.34
C CYS A 36 2.56 5.04 1.09
N PRO A 37 3.08 3.81 1.15
CA PRO A 37 4.29 3.52 1.91
C PRO A 37 5.57 4.08 1.30
N VAL A 38 5.55 4.49 0.02
CA VAL A 38 6.72 5.04 -0.68
C VAL A 38 6.80 6.56 -0.61
N CYS A 39 5.67 7.26 -0.80
CA CYS A 39 5.68 8.73 -0.92
C CYS A 39 4.87 9.44 0.17
N GLY A 40 4.29 8.70 1.13
CA GLY A 40 3.50 9.26 2.21
C GLY A 40 2.14 9.84 1.80
N ALA A 41 1.73 9.72 0.53
CA ALA A 41 0.44 10.22 0.07
C ALA A 41 -0.71 9.56 0.82
N GLU A 42 -1.50 10.36 1.54
CA GLU A 42 -2.64 9.90 2.31
C GLU A 42 -3.87 9.62 1.43
N ARG A 43 -4.86 8.92 2.01
CA ARG A 43 -6.16 8.63 1.38
C ARG A 43 -6.04 8.02 -0.02
N CYS A 44 -5.09 7.12 -0.21
CA CYS A 44 -4.86 6.47 -1.50
C CYS A 44 -6.13 5.75 -1.99
N ARG A 45 -6.52 6.02 -3.23
CA ARG A 45 -7.75 5.49 -3.84
C ARG A 45 -7.73 3.97 -3.86
N VAL A 46 -8.80 3.36 -3.35
CA VAL A 46 -9.08 1.93 -3.50
C VAL A 46 -9.45 1.64 -4.96
N THR A 47 -8.75 0.71 -5.59
CA THR A 47 -9.02 0.24 -6.96
C THR A 47 -9.77 -1.08 -7.00
N ALA A 48 -9.57 -1.93 -5.99
CA ALA A 48 -10.31 -3.17 -5.80
C ALA A 48 -10.39 -3.49 -4.31
N THR A 49 -11.43 -4.23 -3.91
CA THR A 49 -11.61 -4.72 -2.55
C THR A 49 -11.83 -6.23 -2.63
N GLY A 50 -11.01 -7.00 -1.92
CA GLY A 50 -11.17 -8.44 -1.82
C GLY A 50 -12.36 -8.82 -0.92
N PRO A 51 -12.80 -10.09 -0.96
CA PRO A 51 -13.80 -10.59 -0.03
C PRO A 51 -13.25 -10.56 1.41
N TRP A 52 -14.17 -10.57 2.38
CA TRP A 52 -13.83 -10.82 3.77
C TRP A 52 -13.39 -12.27 3.96
N ILE A 53 -12.29 -12.46 4.69
CA ILE A 53 -11.79 -13.75 5.15
C ILE A 53 -11.64 -13.63 6.67
N GLY A 54 -12.61 -14.18 7.41
CA GLY A 54 -12.72 -13.93 8.85
C GLY A 54 -13.07 -12.47 9.14
N SER A 55 -12.31 -11.82 10.03
CA SER A 55 -12.46 -10.41 10.40
C SER A 55 -11.59 -9.46 9.59
N CYS A 56 -10.95 -9.93 8.50
CA CYS A 56 -10.04 -9.13 7.69
C CYS A 56 -10.41 -9.18 6.20
N ARG A 57 -10.12 -8.11 5.46
CA ARG A 57 -10.09 -8.15 3.99
C ARG A 57 -8.93 -7.33 3.45
N GLU A 58 -8.47 -7.72 2.27
CA GLU A 58 -7.47 -6.94 1.54
C GLU A 58 -8.14 -5.87 0.67
N ARG A 59 -7.53 -4.69 0.62
CA ARG A 59 -7.86 -3.63 -0.34
C ARG A 59 -6.65 -3.32 -1.21
N PHE A 60 -6.90 -3.05 -2.47
CA PHE A 60 -5.86 -2.72 -3.44
C PHE A 60 -5.93 -1.23 -3.76
N HIS A 61 -4.77 -0.60 -3.87
CA HIS A 61 -4.64 0.83 -4.06
C HIS A 61 -3.72 1.15 -5.23
N ARG A 62 -3.98 2.33 -5.82
CA ARG A 62 -3.01 3.00 -6.70
C ARG A 62 -2.78 4.41 -6.19
N CYS A 63 -1.54 4.71 -5.82
CA CYS A 63 -1.13 6.06 -5.45
C CYS A 63 -1.21 6.97 -6.68
N ARG A 64 -1.89 8.12 -6.56
CA ARG A 64 -2.00 9.10 -7.64
C ARG A 64 -0.75 9.96 -7.80
N THR A 65 0.08 10.04 -6.75
CA THR A 65 1.29 10.85 -6.72
C THR A 65 2.47 10.12 -7.35
N CYS A 66 2.83 8.93 -6.85
CA CYS A 66 3.99 8.18 -7.34
C CYS A 66 3.64 6.98 -8.23
N GLY A 67 2.35 6.65 -8.39
CA GLY A 67 1.90 5.55 -9.23
C GLY A 67 2.02 4.15 -8.61
N LEU A 68 2.60 4.02 -7.40
CA LEU A 68 2.76 2.74 -6.70
C LEU A 68 1.42 2.02 -6.56
N ARG A 69 1.42 0.72 -6.87
CA ARG A 69 0.34 -0.21 -6.54
C ARG A 69 0.71 -0.96 -5.28
N PHE A 70 -0.19 -0.95 -4.30
CA PHE A 70 0.05 -1.61 -3.01
C PHE A 70 -1.26 -2.11 -2.42
N LYS A 71 -1.16 -3.01 -1.45
CA LYS A 71 -2.31 -3.53 -0.71
C LYS A 71 -2.37 -2.99 0.70
N SER A 72 -3.57 -2.88 1.23
CA SER A 72 -3.81 -2.63 2.65
C SER A 72 -4.73 -3.70 3.23
N VAL A 73 -4.68 -3.87 4.55
CA VAL A 73 -5.59 -4.74 5.28
C VAL A 73 -6.59 -3.89 6.03
N GLU A 74 -7.87 -4.19 5.85
CA GLU A 74 -8.95 -3.65 6.67
C GLU A 74 -9.43 -4.74 7.61
N THR A 75 -9.48 -4.41 8.90
CA THR A 75 -10.04 -5.26 9.95
C THR A 75 -11.44 -4.76 10.29
N ASP A 76 -12.38 -5.69 10.44
CA ASP A 76 -13.68 -5.38 11.02
C ASP A 76 -13.50 -5.30 12.54
N HIS A 77 -13.69 -4.11 13.10
CA HIS A 77 -13.81 -3.98 14.55
C HIS A 77 -15.20 -4.48 14.92
N VAL A 78 -15.37 -5.80 15.07
CA VAL A 78 -16.48 -6.33 15.85
C VAL A 78 -16.26 -5.80 17.25
N GLY A 79 -17.01 -4.77 17.65
CA GLY A 79 -16.88 -4.18 18.97
C GLY A 79 -17.05 -5.25 20.03
N GLU A 80 -16.07 -5.36 20.93
CA GLU A 80 -16.31 -5.99 22.23
C GLU A 80 -17.36 -5.14 22.95
N GLY A 81 -18.63 -5.54 22.82
CA GLY A 81 -19.74 -4.93 23.53
C GLY A 81 -21.03 -4.89 22.73
N SER A 82 -21.85 -5.95 22.85
CA SER A 82 -23.28 -5.88 23.21
C SER A 82 -23.96 -7.24 22.97
N ALA A 83 -24.02 -8.07 24.01
CA ALA A 83 -25.17 -8.88 24.41
C ALA A 83 -24.91 -9.38 25.84
#